data_AF-A0A225UN20-F1
#
_entry.id   AF-A0A225UN20-F1
#
_cell.length_a   1.000
_cell.length_b   1.000
_cell.length_c   1.000
_cell.angle_alpha   90.00
_cell.angle_beta   90.00
_cell.angle_gamma   90.00
#
_symmetry.space_group_name_H-M   'P 1'
#
loop_
_entity.id
_entity.type
_entity.pdbx_description
1 polymer ?
#
loop_
_entity_poly.entity_id
_entity_poly.type
_entity_poly.pdbx_seq_one_letter_code
_entity_poly.pdbx_strand_id
1 'polypeptide(L)'
;MATPDRHKFALPFIFDVPIRQTRQSTLIETVVVPVGGKTGATTDTKAVSTLSKEEKKRRRTCKIEGCRNYIVRKGLCCRHGDGGKHCEVNGCIKPAYERTHNLYKLHFVKLRNNNYSEM
;
A
#
# COMPACT_ATOMS: atom_id res chain seq x y z
N MET A 1 -11.36 14.42 -51.23
CA MET A 1 -10.35 13.86 -50.32
C MET A 1 -10.26 14.75 -49.09
N ALA A 2 -10.66 14.25 -47.91
CA ALA A 2 -10.56 14.94 -46.63
C ALA A 2 -10.55 13.91 -45.48
N THR A 3 -9.52 13.93 -44.65
CA THR A 3 -9.45 13.34 -43.29
C THR A 3 -10.05 14.34 -42.27
N PRO A 4 -10.22 14.10 -40.94
CA PRO A 4 -9.71 13.01 -40.07
C PRO A 4 -10.78 12.48 -39.03
N ASP A 5 -10.59 11.34 -38.36
CA ASP A 5 -10.18 11.19 -36.93
C ASP A 5 -11.31 11.16 -35.86
N ARG A 6 -11.21 10.13 -35.00
CA ARG A 6 -11.85 9.89 -33.67
C ARG A 6 -13.37 9.64 -33.65
N HIS A 7 -13.87 8.54 -33.10
CA HIS A 7 -13.64 8.06 -31.73
C HIS A 7 -13.59 6.53 -31.64
N LYS A 8 -12.39 5.98 -31.46
CA LYS A 8 -12.17 4.60 -30.97
C LYS A 8 -12.07 4.63 -29.44
N PHE A 9 -13.15 4.92 -28.70
CA PHE A 9 -13.24 4.58 -27.26
C PHE A 9 -14.70 4.60 -26.80
N ALA A 10 -15.53 3.74 -27.37
CA ALA A 10 -16.81 3.41 -26.75
C ALA A 10 -16.81 1.90 -26.52
N LEU A 11 -16.51 1.48 -25.28
CA LEU A 11 -16.82 0.12 -24.82
C LEU A 11 -18.26 0.17 -24.31
N PRO A 12 -19.25 -0.37 -25.02
CA PRO A 12 -20.67 -0.21 -24.68
C PRO A 12 -21.14 -1.12 -23.54
N PHE A 13 -20.24 -1.66 -22.71
CA PHE A 13 -20.52 -2.75 -21.76
C PHE A 13 -20.30 -2.39 -20.28
N ILE A 14 -20.54 -1.14 -19.87
CA ILE A 14 -20.55 -0.74 -18.44
C ILE A 14 -22.00 -0.56 -17.93
N PHE A 15 -23.00 -0.93 -18.71
CA PHE A 15 -24.36 -1.06 -18.21
C PHE A 15 -24.64 -2.52 -17.86
N ASP A 16 -25.20 -2.70 -16.65
CA ASP A 16 -25.82 -3.90 -16.10
C ASP A 16 -24.92 -4.90 -15.35
N VAL A 17 -24.41 -4.47 -14.20
CA VAL A 17 -24.24 -5.35 -13.03
C VAL A 17 -25.17 -4.87 -11.91
N PRO A 18 -26.12 -5.68 -11.42
CA PRO A 18 -27.04 -5.28 -10.36
C PRO A 18 -26.27 -5.08 -9.04
N ILE A 19 -26.22 -3.82 -8.59
CA ILE A 19 -25.70 -3.41 -7.29
C ILE A 19 -26.63 -3.98 -6.22
N ARG A 20 -26.15 -4.94 -5.41
CA ARG A 20 -26.86 -5.44 -4.24
C ARG A 20 -27.00 -4.32 -3.20
N GLN A 21 -28.10 -3.58 -3.24
CA GLN A 21 -28.52 -2.69 -2.17
C GLN A 21 -29.27 -3.49 -1.11
N THR A 22 -28.62 -3.82 0.01
CA THR A 22 -29.30 -4.01 1.30
C THR A 22 -28.33 -3.74 2.44
N ARG A 23 -28.45 -2.57 3.08
CA ARG A 23 -28.48 -2.42 4.54
C ARG A 23 -29.26 -1.16 4.88
N GLN A 24 -30.51 -1.34 5.28
CA GLN A 24 -31.27 -0.32 6.01
C GLN A 24 -30.51 -0.04 7.31
N SER A 25 -30.08 1.20 7.51
CA SER A 25 -29.46 1.66 8.75
C SER A 25 -30.51 2.44 9.52
N THR A 26 -31.06 1.80 10.56
CA THR A 26 -31.90 2.46 11.57
C THR A 26 -31.11 3.60 12.22
N LEU A 27 -31.71 4.78 12.28
CA LEU A 27 -31.16 5.95 12.97
C LEU A 27 -31.04 5.64 14.47
N ILE A 28 -29.83 5.77 15.00
CA ILE A 28 -29.59 5.93 16.44
C ILE A 28 -28.77 7.21 16.57
N GLU A 29 -29.40 8.28 17.06
CA GLU A 29 -28.68 9.49 17.46
C GLU A 29 -27.90 9.18 18.73
N THR A 30 -26.59 8.94 18.57
CA THR A 30 -25.68 8.91 19.70
C THR A 30 -24.96 10.24 19.78
N VAL A 31 -25.20 10.96 20.88
CA VAL A 31 -24.56 12.23 21.21
C VAL A 31 -23.06 12.00 21.35
N VAL A 32 -22.28 12.63 20.48
CA VAL A 32 -20.81 12.56 20.51
C VAL A 32 -20.28 13.70 21.39
N VAL A 33 -19.64 13.37 22.50
CA VAL A 33 -18.93 14.32 23.36
C VAL A 33 -17.44 14.30 22.97
N PRO A 34 -16.84 15.41 22.52
CA PRO A 34 -15.42 15.43 22.16
C PRO A 34 -14.54 15.63 23.40
N VAL A 35 -13.86 14.57 23.85
CA VAL A 35 -12.74 14.68 24.81
C VAL A 35 -11.44 14.84 24.01
N GLY A 36 -10.73 15.93 24.31
CA GLY A 36 -9.50 16.31 23.63
C GLY A 36 -8.35 15.33 23.85
N GLY A 37 -7.66 15.01 22.77
CA GLY A 37 -6.34 14.39 22.76
C GLY A 37 -5.48 15.06 21.69
N LYS A 38 -4.45 15.79 22.12
CA LYS A 38 -3.44 16.42 21.26
C LYS A 38 -2.25 15.48 21.12
N THR A 39 -1.71 15.37 19.90
CA THR A 39 -0.33 15.10 19.45
C THR A 39 -0.49 14.51 18.05
N GLY A 40 -0.07 15.09 16.94
CA GLY A 40 1.02 16.00 16.64
C GLY A 40 1.57 15.53 15.29
N ALA A 41 1.12 16.12 14.19
CA ALA A 41 1.76 16.00 12.88
C ALA A 41 1.48 17.27 12.08
N THR A 42 2.56 17.97 11.80
CA THR A 42 2.68 19.32 11.24
C THR A 42 1.97 19.49 9.89
N THR A 43 1.32 20.65 9.76
CA THR A 43 1.08 21.53 8.59
C THR A 43 1.20 20.88 7.19
N ASP A 44 0.26 21.11 6.27
CA ASP A 44 0.29 22.36 5.49
C ASP A 44 -1.05 22.69 4.82
N THR A 45 -1.35 23.97 4.91
CA THR A 45 -2.17 24.80 4.03
C THR A 45 -2.01 24.43 2.56
N LYS A 46 -3.12 24.53 1.81
CA LYS A 46 -3.25 24.33 0.36
C LYS A 46 -2.41 25.36 -0.41
N ALA A 47 -1.09 25.18 -0.47
CA ALA A 47 -0.17 26.00 -1.24
C ALA A 47 0.00 25.43 -2.66
N VAL A 48 -0.29 26.25 -3.66
CA VAL A 48 -0.06 25.97 -5.09
C VAL A 48 1.44 25.79 -5.33
N SER A 49 1.91 24.55 -5.46
CA SER A 49 3.34 24.25 -5.45
C SER A 49 3.98 24.42 -6.84
N THR A 50 4.74 25.49 -7.05
CA THR A 50 5.63 25.76 -8.20
C THR A 50 6.89 24.89 -8.20
N LEU A 51 6.75 23.59 -7.93
CA LEU A 51 7.89 22.69 -7.74
C LEU A 51 8.45 22.18 -9.07
N SER A 52 9.77 22.26 -9.20
CA SER A 52 10.54 21.71 -10.32
C SER A 52 10.28 20.20 -10.46
N LYS A 53 10.46 19.68 -11.68
CA LYS A 53 10.28 18.25 -11.96
C LYS A 53 11.15 17.37 -11.04
N GLU A 54 12.35 17.82 -10.69
CA GLU A 54 13.26 17.04 -9.84
C GLU A 54 12.78 16.97 -8.39
N GLU A 55 12.23 18.05 -7.85
CA GLU A 55 11.67 18.04 -6.48
C GLU A 55 10.46 17.12 -6.38
N LYS A 56 9.59 17.12 -7.39
CA LYS A 56 8.45 16.18 -7.48
C LYS A 56 8.90 14.72 -7.58
N LYS A 57 10.07 14.46 -8.15
CA LYS A 57 10.67 13.13 -8.23
C LYS A 57 11.27 12.73 -6.90
N ARG A 58 12.06 13.59 -6.25
CA ARG A 58 12.62 13.35 -4.91
C ARG A 58 11.54 13.00 -3.88
N ARG A 59 10.43 13.74 -3.86
CA ARG A 59 9.28 13.47 -2.96
C ARG A 59 8.60 12.11 -3.19
N ARG A 60 8.82 11.49 -4.34
CA ARG A 60 8.26 10.19 -4.73
C ARG A 60 9.25 9.04 -4.61
N THR A 61 10.51 9.34 -4.29
CA THR A 61 11.60 8.34 -4.21
C THR A 61 11.94 8.02 -2.76
N CYS A 62 12.35 6.79 -2.48
CA CYS A 62 12.70 6.33 -1.14
C CYS A 62 13.72 7.27 -0.48
N LYS A 63 13.51 7.60 0.80
CA LYS A 63 14.41 8.45 1.60
C LYS A 63 15.79 7.85 1.88
N ILE A 64 16.07 6.62 1.45
CA ILE A 64 17.34 5.96 1.70
C ILE A 64 18.30 6.28 0.58
N GLU A 65 19.49 6.71 0.97
CA GLU A 65 20.58 7.05 0.05
C GLU A 65 20.84 5.90 -0.94
N GLY A 66 20.92 6.24 -2.22
CA GLY A 66 21.10 5.26 -3.30
C GLY A 66 19.84 4.47 -3.69
N CYS A 67 18.72 4.61 -3.00
CA CYS A 67 17.48 3.89 -3.34
C CYS A 67 16.61 4.69 -4.32
N ARG A 68 16.51 4.23 -5.57
CA ARG A 68 15.69 4.86 -6.63
C ARG A 68 14.24 4.35 -6.67
N ASN A 69 13.83 3.55 -5.68
CA ASN A 69 12.50 2.96 -5.64
C ASN A 69 11.44 3.96 -5.18
N TYR A 70 10.20 3.73 -5.61
CA TYR A 70 9.06 4.56 -5.24
C TYR A 70 8.67 4.40 -3.76
N ILE A 71 8.23 5.49 -3.12
CA ILE A 71 7.72 5.48 -1.74
C ILE A 71 6.38 4.77 -1.67
N VAL A 72 6.26 3.79 -0.78
CA VAL A 72 4.99 3.10 -0.51
C VAL A 72 4.34 3.67 0.75
N ARG A 73 5.09 3.77 1.85
CA ARG A 73 4.62 4.31 3.14
C ARG A 73 5.75 5.02 3.87
N LYS A 74 5.41 6.06 4.64
CA LYS A 74 6.32 6.82 5.53
C LYS A 74 7.61 7.36 4.86
N GLY A 75 7.62 7.53 3.53
CA GLY A 75 8.81 7.97 2.80
C GLY A 75 9.80 6.84 2.47
N LEU A 76 9.41 5.57 2.62
CA LEU A 76 10.25 4.41 2.33
C LEU A 76 9.62 3.53 1.24
N CYS A 77 10.47 2.87 0.45
CA CYS A 77 10.03 1.88 -0.54
C CYS A 77 9.64 0.54 0.09
N CYS A 78 9.05 -0.37 -0.67
CA CYS A 78 8.66 -1.70 -0.17
C CYS A 78 9.81 -2.54 0.41
N ARG A 79 11.06 -2.30 -0.02
CA ARG A 79 12.24 -3.02 0.46
C ARG A 79 12.75 -2.51 1.80
N HIS A 80 12.63 -1.21 2.01
CA HIS A 80 13.22 -0.54 3.16
C HIS A 80 12.20 -0.08 4.19
N GLY A 81 10.95 0.05 3.79
CA GLY A 81 9.85 0.41 4.66
C GLY A 81 9.22 -0.81 5.32
N ASP A 82 8.39 -0.51 6.32
CA ASP A 82 7.49 -1.41 7.03
C ASP A 82 6.32 -1.93 6.15
N GLY A 83 6.53 -2.03 4.83
CA GLY A 83 5.49 -2.31 3.83
C GLY A 83 5.04 -3.77 3.74
N GLY A 84 5.53 -4.65 4.61
CA GLY A 84 5.16 -6.06 4.67
C GLY A 84 5.90 -6.80 5.77
N LYS A 85 5.36 -7.96 6.16
CA LYS A 85 6.02 -8.88 7.10
C LYS A 85 7.24 -9.46 6.36
N HIS A 86 8.43 -9.26 6.91
CA HIS A 86 9.63 -9.90 6.41
C HIS A 86 9.81 -11.25 7.09
N CYS A 87 10.61 -12.12 6.46
CA CYS A 87 10.99 -13.36 7.09
C CYS A 87 11.70 -13.10 8.42
N GLU A 88 11.27 -13.81 9.46
CA GLU A 88 11.83 -13.69 10.82
C GLU A 88 13.29 -14.17 10.92
N VAL A 89 13.75 -14.97 9.95
CA VAL A 89 15.15 -15.42 9.87
C VAL A 89 16.09 -14.22 9.65
N ASN A 90 17.05 -14.07 10.56
CA ASN A 90 18.09 -13.05 10.49
C ASN A 90 18.74 -12.98 9.10
N GLY A 91 18.78 -11.78 8.51
CA GLY A 91 19.34 -11.53 7.18
C GLY A 91 18.41 -11.85 5.99
N CYS A 92 17.18 -12.31 6.24
CA CYS A 92 16.26 -12.66 5.15
C CYS A 92 15.32 -11.51 4.77
N ILE A 93 15.66 -10.79 3.70
CA ILE A 93 14.83 -9.71 3.12
C ILE A 93 13.63 -10.20 2.29
N LYS A 94 13.31 -11.50 2.34
CA LYS A 94 12.21 -12.07 1.56
C LYS A 94 10.88 -11.85 2.29
N PRO A 95 9.77 -11.66 1.55
CA PRO A 95 8.46 -11.46 2.16
C PRO A 95 8.01 -12.73 2.89
N ALA A 96 7.28 -12.54 3.97
CA ALA A 96 6.67 -13.60 4.74
C ALA A 96 5.17 -13.40 4.91
N TYR A 97 4.48 -14.49 5.21
CA TYR A 97 3.04 -14.53 5.37
C TYR A 97 2.69 -15.17 6.71
N GLU A 98 1.53 -14.81 7.28
CA GLU A 98 1.06 -15.40 8.54
C GLU A 98 0.88 -16.93 8.42
N ARG A 99 0.38 -17.41 7.28
CA ARG A 99 0.22 -18.84 6.99
C ARG A 99 1.53 -19.65 7.01
N THR A 100 2.68 -18.98 6.95
CA THR A 100 4.02 -19.60 7.00
C THR A 100 4.77 -19.24 8.29
N HIS A 101 4.06 -18.85 9.35
CA HIS A 101 4.65 -18.44 10.63
C HIS A 101 5.71 -17.33 10.49
N ASN A 102 5.41 -16.30 9.68
CA ASN A 102 6.35 -15.20 9.41
C ASN A 102 7.68 -15.65 8.78
N LEU A 103 7.67 -16.79 8.09
CA LEU A 103 8.82 -17.27 7.32
C LEU A 103 8.56 -17.16 5.82
N TYR A 104 9.63 -16.96 5.06
CA TYR A 104 9.58 -17.16 3.63
C TYR A 104 9.37 -18.64 3.29
N LYS A 105 8.73 -18.94 2.14
CA LYS A 105 8.37 -20.30 1.69
C LYS A 105 9.47 -21.33 1.91
N LEU A 106 10.72 -20.99 1.56
CA LEU A 106 11.85 -21.91 1.68
C LEU A 106 12.27 -22.15 3.14
N HIS A 107 12.26 -21.13 3.99
CA HIS A 107 12.58 -21.29 5.41
C HIS A 107 11.51 -22.10 6.13
N PHE A 108 10.23 -21.90 5.82
CA PHE A 108 9.15 -22.74 6.34
C PHE A 108 9.32 -24.22 5.97
N VAL A 109 9.65 -24.52 4.71
CA VAL A 109 9.89 -25.90 4.26
C VAL A 109 11.15 -26.49 4.91
N LYS A 110 12.23 -25.71 5.03
CA LYS A 110 13.47 -26.15 5.69
C LYS A 110 13.24 -26.47 7.17
N LEU A 111 12.51 -25.63 7.91
CA LEU A 111 12.17 -25.93 9.31
C LEU A 111 11.37 -27.23 9.41
N ARG A 112 10.40 -27.44 8.52
CA ARG A 112 9.60 -28.68 8.50
C ARG A 112 10.45 -29.93 8.25
N ASN A 113 11.46 -29.82 7.38
CA ASN A 113 12.31 -30.94 7.01
C ASN A 113 13.45 -31.20 8.02
N ASN A 114 14.01 -30.15 8.64
CA ASN A 114 15.05 -30.31 9.67
C ASN A 114 14.51 -30.93 10.96
N ASN A 115 13.21 -30.74 11.25
CA ASN A 115 12.55 -31.47 12.35
C ASN A 115 12.43 -33.00 12.10
N TYR A 116 12.89 -33.50 10.95
CA TYR A 116 12.92 -34.93 10.60
C TYR A 116 14.33 -35.55 10.66
N SER A 117 15.38 -34.76 10.92
CA SER A 117 16.78 -35.24 10.93
C SER A 117 17.38 -35.48 12.32
N GLU A 118 16.57 -35.45 13.38
CA GLU A 118 16.98 -35.76 14.78
C GLU A 118 16.23 -36.97 15.38
N MET A 119 15.74 -37.90 14.55
CA MET A 119 15.38 -39.27 14.97
C MET A 119 16.21 -40.29 14.19
#